data_AF-A0A921TBI1-F1
#
_entry.id   AF-A0A921TBI1-F1
#
_cell.length_a   1.000
_cell.length_b   1.000
_cell.length_c   1.000
_cell.angle_alpha   90.00
_cell.angle_beta   90.00
_cell.angle_gamma   90.00
#
_symmetry.space_group_name_H-M   'P 1'
#
loop_
_entity.id
_entity.type
_entity.pdbx_description
1 polymer ?
#
loop_
_entity_poly.entity_id
_entity_poly.type
_entity_poly.pdbx_seq_one_letter_code
_entity_poly.pdbx_strand_id
1 'polypeptide(L)'
;MVTPTETTLENENEEPVAIVNTVAVPGSPNHLVLNGDGTRLYVASSTLPQGITVIDTANFSVLRTITTVGSPIWLAMHPTAPRLYASDNSQASNTPITVIDTLTDNVSDHIRGFTTINGLALNSTGTRLYVADQGASELVVIDASTHQRIAAPQVRYPREIAIAPGNARLHLASDLDGWTSINLGTNRVVTQTNTVAGQPTSIAHARFNAQVYITYQDRGEVYIGNTSTAQVSRILTGLLAPFQVAFHTMLEIAYITETDGNRMSILNTRTQTVTGTLTGFNKPRGIVVTPNGRTAYVANIGNSTVSQVRL
;
A
#
# COMPACT_ATOMS: atom_id res chain seq x y z
N MET A 1 25.28 -31.38 -40.87
CA MET A 1 24.04 -30.82 -40.28
C MET A 1 24.48 -29.79 -39.27
N VAL A 2 24.24 -28.53 -39.57
CA VAL A 2 24.62 -27.37 -38.76
C VAL A 2 23.56 -27.25 -37.66
N THR A 3 23.98 -27.33 -36.40
CA THR A 3 23.19 -26.87 -35.26
C THR A 3 23.11 -25.35 -35.33
N PRO A 4 21.93 -24.71 -35.31
CA PRO A 4 21.87 -23.29 -35.10
C PRO A 4 22.06 -23.01 -33.60
N THR A 5 23.21 -22.45 -33.27
CA THR A 5 23.45 -21.66 -32.06
C THR A 5 22.78 -20.29 -32.21
N GLU A 6 22.48 -19.68 -31.06
CA GLU A 6 22.02 -18.30 -30.82
C GLU A 6 20.53 -17.98 -30.96
N THR A 7 19.93 -17.49 -29.88
CA THR A 7 19.94 -16.03 -29.60
C THR A 7 19.53 -15.78 -28.15
N THR A 8 20.50 -15.52 -27.27
CA THR A 8 20.28 -14.71 -26.06
C THR A 8 20.43 -13.25 -26.46
N LEU A 9 19.33 -12.63 -26.89
CA LEU A 9 19.23 -11.18 -26.86
C LEU A 9 18.87 -10.80 -25.41
N GLU A 10 19.83 -10.90 -24.50
CA GLU A 10 19.74 -10.10 -23.27
C GLU A 10 19.96 -8.66 -23.73
N ASN A 11 18.91 -7.84 -23.63
CA ASN A 11 18.98 -6.42 -23.94
C ASN A 11 20.01 -5.75 -23.03
N GLU A 12 21.25 -5.55 -23.51
CA GLU A 12 22.32 -4.81 -22.83
C GLU A 12 22.00 -3.31 -22.61
N ASN A 13 20.80 -2.85 -22.97
CA ASN A 13 20.37 -1.45 -22.89
C ASN A 13 19.32 -1.16 -21.81
N GLU A 14 18.91 -2.15 -21.01
CA GLU A 14 18.04 -1.90 -19.86
C GLU A 14 18.88 -1.68 -18.60
N GLU A 15 18.90 -0.42 -18.15
CA GLU A 15 19.50 0.00 -16.90
C GLU A 15 18.92 -0.82 -15.72
N PRO A 16 19.75 -1.42 -14.83
CA PRO A 16 19.28 -2.37 -13.82
C PRO A 16 18.51 -1.69 -12.68
N VAL A 17 17.52 -2.34 -12.07
CA VAL A 17 16.76 -1.79 -10.92
C VAL A 17 17.71 -1.26 -9.83
N ALA A 18 17.60 0.01 -9.45
CA ALA A 18 18.57 0.67 -8.56
C ALA A 18 17.97 1.81 -7.72
N ILE A 19 18.51 2.01 -6.52
CA ILE A 19 18.27 3.24 -5.74
C ILE A 19 19.05 4.37 -6.42
N VAL A 20 18.35 5.40 -6.88
CA VAL A 20 18.97 6.52 -7.62
C VAL A 20 19.09 7.79 -6.79
N ASN A 21 18.22 7.96 -5.79
CA ASN A 21 18.25 9.12 -4.90
C ASN A 21 17.63 8.80 -3.54
N THR A 22 18.00 9.56 -2.51
CA THR A 22 17.39 9.49 -1.18
C THR A 22 17.13 10.89 -0.64
N VAL A 23 16.02 11.08 0.06
CA VAL A 23 15.67 12.36 0.67
C VAL A 23 15.25 12.14 2.12
N ALA A 24 15.77 12.98 3.03
CA ALA A 24 15.40 12.94 4.43
C ALA A 24 13.96 13.46 4.63
N VAL A 25 13.21 12.81 5.50
CA VAL A 25 11.88 13.24 5.91
C VAL A 25 11.78 13.23 7.44
N PRO A 26 11.01 14.15 8.06
CA PRO A 26 10.87 14.17 9.51
C PRO A 26 10.10 12.95 10.03
N GLY A 27 10.43 12.48 11.24
CA GLY A 27 9.73 11.39 11.92
C GLY A 27 10.03 10.00 11.33
N SER A 28 9.10 9.07 11.52
CA SER A 28 9.20 7.68 11.04
C SER A 28 8.30 7.45 9.82
N PRO A 29 8.82 7.57 8.58
CA PRO A 29 8.02 7.40 7.38
C PRO A 29 7.51 5.96 7.26
N ASN A 30 6.24 5.81 6.90
CA ASN A 30 5.56 4.52 6.91
C ASN A 30 4.83 4.25 5.58
N HIS A 31 3.63 4.78 5.39
CA HIS A 31 2.88 4.67 4.14
C HIS A 31 3.08 5.90 3.25
N LEU A 32 2.90 5.71 1.95
CA LEU A 32 3.07 6.74 0.95
C LEU A 32 2.12 6.56 -0.22
N VAL A 33 1.67 7.68 -0.77
CA VAL A 33 0.75 7.71 -1.92
C VAL A 33 1.15 8.82 -2.88
N LEU A 34 0.93 8.58 -4.17
CA LEU A 34 1.08 9.58 -5.22
C LEU A 34 -0.26 10.29 -5.47
N ASN A 35 -0.19 11.54 -5.91
CA ASN A 35 -1.33 12.19 -6.57
C ASN A 35 -1.57 11.59 -7.98
N GLY A 36 -2.72 11.90 -8.57
CA GLY A 36 -3.18 11.24 -9.81
C GLY A 36 -2.25 11.37 -11.01
N ASP A 37 -1.49 12.46 -11.12
CA ASP A 37 -0.49 12.67 -12.18
C ASP A 37 0.94 12.22 -11.79
N GLY A 38 1.13 11.80 -10.53
CA GLY A 38 2.41 11.35 -10.00
C GLY A 38 3.44 12.46 -9.76
N THR A 39 3.05 13.74 -9.81
CA THR A 39 3.94 14.90 -9.57
C THR A 39 4.25 15.13 -8.10
N ARG A 40 3.41 14.63 -7.19
CA ARG A 40 3.58 14.77 -5.75
C ARG A 40 3.48 13.42 -5.04
N LEU A 41 4.42 13.19 -4.14
CA LEU A 41 4.42 12.06 -3.21
C LEU A 41 4.10 12.57 -1.80
N TYR A 42 3.11 11.95 -1.16
CA TYR A 42 2.71 12.23 0.22
C TYR A 42 3.18 11.08 1.10
N VAL A 43 3.90 11.40 2.18
CA VAL A 43 4.58 10.41 3.04
C VAL A 43 4.13 10.62 4.48
N ALA A 44 3.42 9.64 5.04
CA ALA A 44 2.96 9.68 6.42
C ALA A 44 4.09 9.29 7.38
N SER A 45 4.28 10.09 8.42
CA SER A 45 5.22 9.83 9.50
C SER A 45 4.52 9.96 10.85
N SER A 46 4.52 8.88 11.63
CA SER A 46 3.66 8.74 12.82
C SER A 46 4.32 9.11 14.15
N THR A 47 5.64 9.28 14.16
CA THR A 47 6.44 9.61 15.36
C THR A 47 6.98 11.03 15.28
N LEU A 48 7.25 11.65 16.43
CA LEU A 48 7.69 13.04 16.49
C LEU A 48 9.06 13.26 15.81
N PRO A 49 9.20 14.31 14.97
CA PRO A 49 8.14 15.17 14.45
C PRO A 49 7.21 14.42 13.47
N GLN A 50 5.93 14.33 13.83
CA GLN A 50 4.91 13.62 13.05
C GLN A 50 4.32 14.54 11.98
N GLY A 51 3.79 13.95 10.91
CA GLY A 51 3.17 14.74 9.85
C GLY A 51 3.08 14.00 8.52
N ILE A 52 2.64 14.72 7.50
CA ILE A 52 2.67 14.25 6.11
C ILE A 52 3.66 15.10 5.35
N THR A 53 4.75 14.50 4.89
CA THR A 53 5.74 15.19 4.05
C THR A 53 5.32 15.11 2.59
N VAL A 54 5.31 16.25 1.92
CA VAL A 54 5.00 16.37 0.49
C VAL A 54 6.31 16.54 -0.27
N ILE A 55 6.57 15.63 -1.20
CA ILE A 55 7.78 15.58 -2.02
C ILE A 55 7.40 15.84 -3.47
N ASP A 56 8.13 16.74 -4.13
CA ASP A 56 8.08 16.91 -5.58
C ASP A 56 8.82 15.75 -6.25
N THR A 57 8.15 15.02 -7.14
CA THR A 57 8.72 13.82 -7.76
C THR A 57 9.67 14.14 -8.91
N ALA A 58 9.55 15.33 -9.52
CA ALA A 58 10.41 15.74 -10.63
C ALA A 58 11.86 16.00 -10.15
N ASN A 59 12.01 16.73 -9.04
CA ASN A 59 13.32 17.04 -8.45
C ASN A 59 13.67 16.14 -7.25
N PHE A 60 12.74 15.26 -6.86
CA PHE A 60 12.84 14.41 -5.66
C PHE A 60 13.24 15.20 -4.40
N SER A 61 12.52 16.29 -4.14
CA SER A 61 12.82 17.22 -3.05
C SER A 61 11.60 17.47 -2.17
N VAL A 62 11.83 17.68 -0.87
CA VAL A 62 10.75 18.02 0.08
C VAL A 62 10.23 19.42 -0.23
N LEU A 63 8.94 19.52 -0.50
CA LEU A 63 8.24 20.79 -0.67
C LEU A 63 7.85 21.39 0.67
N ARG A 64 7.28 20.56 1.56
CA ARG A 64 6.81 20.93 2.90
C ARG A 64 6.43 19.70 3.72
N THR A 65 6.20 19.90 5.02
CA THR A 65 5.56 18.92 5.90
C THR A 65 4.30 19.53 6.50
N ILE A 66 3.17 18.83 6.34
CA ILE A 66 1.89 19.17 6.94
C ILE A 66 1.92 18.64 8.38
N THR A 67 2.08 19.53 9.35
CA THR A 67 2.24 19.20 10.78
C THR A 67 0.95 19.37 11.59
N THR A 68 -0.12 19.89 10.98
CA THR A 68 -1.44 20.07 11.60
C THR A 68 -2.29 18.79 11.57
N VAL A 69 -1.69 17.66 11.19
CA VAL A 69 -2.29 16.32 11.32
C VAL A 69 -1.83 15.70 12.64
N GLY A 70 -2.59 14.76 13.20
CA GLY A 70 -2.16 14.03 14.39
C GLY A 70 -1.11 12.96 14.07
N SER A 71 -1.39 11.67 14.31
CA SER A 71 -0.44 10.58 14.05
C SER A 71 -0.81 9.80 12.77
N PRO A 72 -0.35 10.26 11.59
CA PRO A 72 -0.67 9.62 10.32
C PRO A 72 0.15 8.35 10.10
N ILE A 73 -0.55 7.31 9.67
CA ILE A 73 0.07 6.07 9.17
C ILE A 73 -0.47 5.79 7.78
N TRP A 74 -1.79 5.60 7.64
CA TRP A 74 -2.41 5.22 6.38
C TRP A 74 -2.91 6.43 5.62
N LEU A 75 -2.73 6.41 4.31
CA LEU A 75 -3.09 7.50 3.39
C LEU A 75 -3.95 6.95 2.26
N ALA A 76 -5.00 7.67 1.87
CA ALA A 76 -5.78 7.41 0.67
C ALA A 76 -5.94 8.72 -0.13
N MET A 77 -5.34 8.75 -1.32
CA MET A 77 -5.44 9.89 -2.24
C MET A 77 -6.69 9.76 -3.09
N HIS A 78 -7.47 10.83 -3.18
CA HIS A 78 -8.63 10.88 -4.06
C HIS A 78 -8.19 10.92 -5.54
N PRO A 79 -8.81 10.12 -6.44
CA PRO A 79 -8.32 9.97 -7.81
C PRO A 79 -8.41 11.25 -8.65
N THR A 80 -9.39 12.12 -8.37
CA THR A 80 -9.65 13.33 -9.19
C THR A 80 -9.82 14.64 -8.40
N ALA A 81 -10.59 14.63 -7.31
CA ALA A 81 -10.71 15.77 -6.40
C ALA A 81 -9.41 16.03 -5.61
N PRO A 82 -9.13 17.29 -5.23
CA PRO A 82 -7.91 17.68 -4.51
C PRO A 82 -7.98 17.28 -3.03
N ARG A 83 -7.99 15.98 -2.74
CA ARG A 83 -8.27 15.49 -1.40
C ARG A 83 -7.41 14.29 -1.04
N LEU A 84 -6.78 14.37 0.13
CA LEU A 84 -6.06 13.29 0.77
C LEU A 84 -6.73 12.96 2.10
N TYR A 85 -6.99 11.68 2.34
CA TYR A 85 -7.46 11.17 3.61
C TYR A 85 -6.28 10.54 4.36
N ALA A 86 -6.10 10.90 5.63
CA ALA A 86 -5.06 10.35 6.48
C ALA A 86 -5.68 9.80 7.77
N SER A 87 -5.28 8.59 8.17
CA SER A 87 -5.61 8.10 9.50
C SER A 87 -4.99 9.04 10.53
N ASP A 88 -5.61 9.24 11.68
CA ASP A 88 -4.98 9.93 12.80
C ASP A 88 -5.16 9.10 14.07
N ASN A 89 -4.19 8.22 14.34
CA ASN A 89 -4.21 7.32 15.49
C ASN A 89 -3.60 7.98 16.75
N SER A 90 -3.68 9.31 16.89
CA SER A 90 -3.18 10.04 18.07
C SER A 90 -4.07 9.92 19.30
N GLN A 91 -5.32 9.48 19.14
CA GLN A 91 -6.31 9.32 20.20
C GLN A 91 -6.58 7.84 20.47
N ALA A 92 -6.85 7.48 21.72
CA ALA A 92 -7.22 6.11 22.09
C ALA A 92 -8.69 5.76 21.75
N SER A 93 -9.54 6.77 21.60
CA SER A 93 -10.94 6.64 21.21
C SER A 93 -11.38 7.85 20.39
N ASN A 94 -12.43 7.68 19.58
CA ASN A 94 -12.91 8.71 18.67
C ASN A 94 -11.82 9.23 17.71
N THR A 95 -10.91 8.33 17.33
CA THR A 95 -9.84 8.49 16.35
C THR A 95 -10.40 9.11 15.08
N PRO A 96 -9.83 10.23 14.58
CA PRO A 96 -10.27 10.84 13.33
C PRO A 96 -9.58 10.25 12.10
N ILE A 97 -10.20 10.45 10.95
CA ILE A 97 -9.54 10.57 9.65
C ILE A 97 -9.43 12.06 9.38
N THR A 98 -8.20 12.54 9.17
CA THR A 98 -7.95 13.91 8.76
C THR A 98 -8.09 14.04 7.26
N VAL A 99 -8.87 15.02 6.80
CA VAL A 99 -9.09 15.31 5.38
C VAL A 99 -8.27 16.53 5.00
N ILE A 100 -7.37 16.37 4.05
CA ILE A 100 -6.44 17.42 3.59
C ILE A 100 -6.82 17.84 2.17
N ASP A 101 -6.93 19.14 1.94
CA ASP A 101 -7.02 19.73 0.61
C ASP A 101 -5.63 19.75 -0.03
N THR A 102 -5.44 19.11 -1.18
CA THR A 102 -4.11 18.94 -1.80
C THR A 102 -3.68 20.09 -2.71
N LEU A 103 -4.54 21.09 -2.93
CA LEU A 103 -4.16 22.34 -3.60
C LEU A 103 -3.48 23.29 -2.62
N THR A 104 -3.99 23.32 -1.39
CA THR A 104 -3.53 24.22 -0.33
C THR A 104 -2.63 23.54 0.70
N ASP A 105 -2.63 22.20 0.73
CA ASP A 105 -1.98 21.35 1.73
C ASP A 105 -2.47 21.64 3.18
N ASN A 106 -3.71 22.11 3.32
CA ASN A 106 -4.35 22.41 4.60
C ASN A 106 -5.36 21.34 4.99
N VAL A 107 -5.54 21.15 6.30
CA VAL A 107 -6.64 20.35 6.83
C VAL A 107 -7.97 21.06 6.53
N SER A 108 -8.90 20.32 5.93
CA SER A 108 -10.21 20.81 5.51
C SER A 108 -11.36 20.22 6.34
N ASP A 109 -11.19 19.03 6.91
CA ASP A 109 -12.21 18.36 7.72
C ASP A 109 -11.62 17.22 8.58
N HIS A 110 -12.41 16.72 9.53
CA HIS A 110 -12.13 15.49 10.29
C HIS A 110 -13.37 14.58 10.35
N ILE A 111 -13.24 13.37 9.83
CA ILE A 111 -14.26 12.32 9.96
C ILE A 111 -13.97 11.55 11.25
N ARG A 112 -14.92 11.50 12.18
CA ARG A 112 -14.70 10.96 13.54
C ARG A 112 -15.43 9.65 13.81
N GLY A 113 -15.20 9.09 15.00
CA GLY A 113 -15.88 7.93 15.55
C GLY A 113 -15.16 6.60 15.33
N PHE A 114 -13.87 6.60 15.00
CA PHE A 114 -13.10 5.36 14.82
C PHE A 114 -12.36 4.97 16.10
N THR A 115 -11.85 3.75 16.13
CA THR A 115 -11.02 3.24 17.23
C THR A 115 -9.56 3.16 16.83
N THR A 116 -9.20 2.25 15.91
CA THR A 116 -7.82 2.09 15.42
C THR A 116 -7.85 1.88 13.92
N ILE A 117 -7.39 2.87 13.15
CA ILE A 117 -7.45 2.82 11.69
C ILE A 117 -6.18 2.15 11.15
N ASN A 118 -6.33 0.97 10.54
CA ASN A 118 -5.22 0.21 9.95
C ASN A 118 -5.29 0.05 8.43
N GLY A 119 -6.14 0.82 7.76
CA GLY A 119 -6.24 0.83 6.32
C GLY A 119 -7.24 1.87 5.84
N LEU A 120 -6.87 2.58 4.78
CA LEU A 120 -7.74 3.52 4.07
C LEU A 120 -7.62 3.24 2.58
N ALA A 121 -8.75 3.20 1.88
CA ALA A 121 -8.76 3.09 0.42
C ALA A 121 -10.01 3.77 -0.17
N LEU A 122 -9.86 4.37 -1.34
CA LEU A 122 -10.99 4.88 -2.12
C LEU A 122 -11.29 3.94 -3.28
N ASN A 123 -12.57 3.75 -3.61
CA ASN A 123 -12.92 3.12 -4.89
C ASN A 123 -12.36 3.94 -6.07
N SER A 124 -12.28 3.31 -7.25
CA SER A 124 -11.63 3.94 -8.42
C SER A 124 -12.30 5.25 -8.88
N THR A 125 -13.59 5.45 -8.55
CA THR A 125 -14.33 6.67 -8.84
C THR A 125 -14.21 7.74 -7.75
N GLY A 126 -13.58 7.43 -6.61
CA GLY A 126 -13.43 8.34 -5.48
C GLY A 126 -14.71 8.62 -4.69
N THR A 127 -15.82 7.95 -5.01
CA THR A 127 -17.13 8.21 -4.40
C THR A 127 -17.28 7.58 -3.02
N ARG A 128 -16.49 6.55 -2.70
CA ARG A 128 -16.55 5.85 -1.41
C ARG A 128 -15.17 5.66 -0.81
N LEU A 129 -15.02 6.07 0.44
CA LEU A 129 -13.86 5.79 1.29
C LEU A 129 -14.17 4.56 2.15
N TYR A 130 -13.24 3.61 2.15
CA TYR A 130 -13.28 2.40 2.95
C TYR A 130 -12.23 2.51 4.05
N VAL A 131 -12.64 2.19 5.27
CA VAL A 131 -11.83 2.34 6.48
C VAL A 131 -11.79 1.01 7.21
N ALA A 132 -10.60 0.47 7.39
CA ALA A 132 -10.38 -0.68 8.25
C ALA A 132 -10.23 -0.17 9.70
N ASP A 133 -11.33 -0.19 10.45
CA ASP A 133 -11.31 0.08 11.89
C ASP A 133 -11.00 -1.21 12.63
N GLN A 134 -9.71 -1.49 12.80
CA GLN A 134 -9.20 -2.68 13.46
C GLN A 134 -9.73 -2.80 14.88
N GLY A 135 -9.73 -1.68 15.62
CA GLY A 135 -10.11 -1.64 17.03
C GLY A 135 -11.59 -1.95 17.25
N ALA A 136 -12.44 -1.53 16.31
CA ALA A 136 -13.87 -1.84 16.33
C ALA A 136 -14.23 -3.17 15.63
N SER A 137 -13.26 -3.86 15.01
CA SER A 137 -13.51 -5.07 14.20
C SER A 137 -14.59 -4.86 13.14
N GLU A 138 -14.47 -3.79 12.38
CA GLU A 138 -15.38 -3.47 11.28
C GLU A 138 -14.69 -2.79 10.10
N LEU A 139 -15.21 -3.01 8.90
CA LEU A 139 -14.97 -2.12 7.78
C LEU A 139 -16.03 -1.02 7.83
N VAL A 140 -15.65 0.25 7.76
CA VAL A 140 -16.58 1.36 7.62
C VAL A 140 -16.54 1.87 6.19
N VAL A 141 -17.71 2.05 5.58
CA VAL A 141 -17.87 2.66 4.26
C VAL A 141 -18.42 4.05 4.44
N ILE A 142 -17.79 5.03 3.82
CA ILE A 142 -18.10 6.45 3.92
C ILE A 142 -18.37 7.00 2.53
N ASP A 143 -19.43 7.78 2.40
CA ASP A 143 -19.65 8.61 1.21
C ASP A 143 -18.60 9.71 1.18
N ALA A 144 -17.73 9.69 0.17
CA ALA A 144 -16.60 10.60 0.13
C ALA A 144 -17.02 12.07 -0.03
N SER A 145 -18.19 12.36 -0.61
CA SER A 145 -18.65 13.74 -0.84
C SER A 145 -19.21 14.39 0.42
N THR A 146 -19.97 13.61 1.21
CA THR A 146 -20.68 14.09 2.41
C THR A 146 -19.98 13.73 3.72
N HIS A 147 -18.95 12.88 3.66
CA HIS A 147 -18.24 12.30 4.80
C HIS A 147 -19.15 11.55 5.79
N GLN A 148 -20.32 11.11 5.33
CA GLN A 148 -21.26 10.32 6.13
C GLN A 148 -20.97 8.84 6.02
N ARG A 149 -21.10 8.13 7.15
CA ARG A 149 -21.04 6.66 7.18
C ARG A 149 -22.28 6.09 6.49
N ILE A 150 -22.08 5.19 5.54
CA ILE A 150 -23.16 4.59 4.74
C ILE A 150 -23.32 3.08 4.95
N ALA A 151 -22.27 2.40 5.42
CA ALA A 151 -22.33 0.99 5.80
C ALA A 151 -21.19 0.65 6.76
N ALA A 152 -21.37 -0.42 7.54
CA ALA A 152 -20.36 -0.94 8.45
C ALA A 152 -20.30 -2.48 8.43
N PRO A 153 -19.82 -3.13 7.36
CA PRO A 153 -19.71 -4.59 7.32
C PRO A 153 -18.77 -5.10 8.41
N GLN A 154 -19.24 -6.11 9.14
CA GLN A 154 -18.44 -6.76 10.17
C GLN A 154 -17.29 -7.53 9.54
N VAL A 155 -16.07 -7.25 10.00
CA VAL A 155 -14.83 -7.84 9.51
C VAL A 155 -13.89 -7.92 10.70
N ARG A 156 -13.36 -9.09 11.02
CA ARG A 156 -12.55 -9.23 12.23
C ARG A 156 -11.19 -8.57 12.02
N TYR A 157 -10.87 -7.62 12.90
CA TYR A 157 -9.57 -6.95 12.98
C TYR A 157 -8.95 -6.61 11.60
N PRO A 158 -9.64 -5.80 10.78
CA PRO A 158 -9.17 -5.47 9.45
C PRO A 158 -7.89 -4.63 9.48
N ARG A 159 -7.05 -4.82 8.47
CA ARG A 159 -5.81 -4.06 8.23
C ARG A 159 -5.85 -3.44 6.84
N GLU A 160 -4.76 -3.50 6.08
CA GLU A 160 -4.67 -2.84 4.79
C GLU A 160 -5.76 -3.32 3.82
N ILE A 161 -6.23 -2.39 2.99
CA ILE A 161 -7.31 -2.58 2.02
C ILE A 161 -6.74 -2.38 0.61
N ALA A 162 -6.97 -3.34 -0.28
CA ALA A 162 -6.70 -3.24 -1.71
C ALA A 162 -8.00 -3.24 -2.51
N ILE A 163 -8.23 -2.21 -3.31
CA ILE A 163 -9.34 -2.20 -4.29
C ILE A 163 -8.95 -3.04 -5.49
N ALA A 164 -9.84 -3.94 -5.92
CA ALA A 164 -9.61 -4.74 -7.12
C ALA A 164 -9.59 -3.82 -8.36
N PRO A 165 -8.72 -4.07 -9.36
CA PRO A 165 -8.59 -3.24 -10.56
C PRO A 165 -9.91 -2.98 -11.31
N GLY A 166 -10.81 -3.97 -11.32
CA GLY A 166 -12.14 -3.85 -11.93
C GLY A 166 -13.19 -3.10 -11.09
N ASN A 167 -12.82 -2.58 -9.91
CA ASN A 167 -13.68 -1.83 -8.99
C ASN A 167 -14.99 -2.52 -8.56
N ALA A 168 -15.08 -3.84 -8.73
CA ALA A 168 -16.25 -4.62 -8.31
C ALA A 168 -16.11 -5.13 -6.86
N ARG A 169 -14.87 -5.24 -6.38
CA ARG A 169 -14.53 -5.78 -5.06
C ARG A 169 -13.43 -4.98 -4.40
N LEU A 170 -13.38 -5.04 -3.08
CA LEU A 170 -12.17 -4.81 -2.32
C LEU A 170 -11.73 -6.11 -1.65
N HIS A 171 -10.45 -6.17 -1.34
CA HIS A 171 -9.81 -7.20 -0.55
C HIS A 171 -9.12 -6.52 0.62
N LEU A 172 -9.12 -7.17 1.77
CA LEU A 172 -8.47 -6.64 2.94
C LEU A 172 -7.81 -7.78 3.72
N ALA A 173 -6.66 -7.47 4.31
CA ALA A 173 -5.99 -8.33 5.27
C ALA A 173 -6.75 -8.27 6.60
N SER A 174 -6.96 -9.40 7.25
CA SER A 174 -7.73 -9.49 8.51
C SER A 174 -7.00 -10.36 9.51
N ASP A 175 -6.88 -9.93 10.76
CA ASP A 175 -6.36 -10.85 11.79
C ASP A 175 -7.34 -12.02 11.94
N LEU A 176 -6.79 -13.22 12.15
CA LEU A 176 -7.52 -14.50 12.27
C LEU A 176 -8.18 -15.01 10.97
N ASP A 177 -8.69 -14.13 10.12
CA ASP A 177 -9.32 -14.50 8.84
C ASP A 177 -8.33 -14.52 7.67
N GLY A 178 -7.14 -13.93 7.83
CA GLY A 178 -6.09 -13.82 6.81
C GLY A 178 -6.47 -12.89 5.66
N TRP A 179 -7.57 -13.18 4.97
CA TRP A 179 -8.08 -12.45 3.81
C TRP A 179 -9.61 -12.46 3.75
N THR A 180 -10.17 -11.25 3.66
CA THR A 180 -11.59 -11.00 3.45
C THR A 180 -11.80 -10.27 2.12
N SER A 181 -12.85 -10.60 1.38
CA SER A 181 -13.29 -9.82 0.22
C SER A 181 -14.72 -9.32 0.36
N ILE A 182 -14.95 -8.10 -0.13
CA ILE A 182 -16.24 -7.40 -0.05
C ILE A 182 -16.66 -6.93 -1.44
N ASN A 183 -17.94 -7.11 -1.77
CA ASN A 183 -18.54 -6.58 -2.99
C ASN A 183 -18.84 -5.09 -2.80
N LEU A 184 -18.33 -4.23 -3.70
CA LEU A 184 -18.48 -2.77 -3.55
C LEU A 184 -19.89 -2.26 -3.87
N GLY A 185 -20.65 -2.98 -4.68
CA GLY A 185 -22.03 -2.62 -5.03
C GLY A 185 -23.00 -2.90 -3.88
N THR A 186 -22.80 -3.99 -3.14
CA THR A 186 -23.69 -4.40 -2.04
C THR A 186 -23.14 -4.11 -0.65
N ASN A 187 -21.87 -3.73 -0.53
CA ASN A 187 -21.13 -3.62 0.73
C ASN A 187 -21.23 -4.89 1.59
N ARG A 188 -21.30 -6.07 0.96
CA ARG A 188 -21.38 -7.34 1.68
C ARG A 188 -20.09 -8.14 1.54
N VAL A 189 -19.73 -8.82 2.62
CA VAL A 189 -18.69 -9.83 2.62
C VAL A 189 -19.06 -10.93 1.62
N VAL A 190 -18.15 -11.22 0.69
CA VAL A 190 -18.29 -12.27 -0.33
C VAL A 190 -17.51 -13.51 0.09
N THR A 191 -16.36 -13.30 0.71
CA THR A 191 -15.44 -14.38 1.08
C THR A 191 -14.70 -14.03 2.37
N GLN A 192 -14.57 -15.02 3.24
CA GLN A 192 -13.61 -15.06 4.33
C GLN A 192 -12.82 -16.36 4.21
N THR A 193 -11.51 -16.26 3.97
CA THR A 193 -10.67 -17.46 3.90
C THR A 193 -10.16 -17.81 5.30
N ASN A 194 -10.94 -18.52 6.11
CA ASN A 194 -10.54 -18.97 7.46
C ASN A 194 -9.36 -19.97 7.47
N THR A 195 -8.58 -20.05 6.40
CA THR A 195 -7.56 -21.07 6.17
C THR A 195 -6.23 -20.71 6.81
N VAL A 196 -5.98 -19.44 7.15
CA VAL A 196 -4.69 -19.00 7.71
C VAL A 196 -4.89 -17.96 8.81
N ALA A 197 -5.07 -18.45 10.05
CA ALA A 197 -5.00 -17.60 11.23
C ALA A 197 -3.60 -16.98 11.34
N GLY A 198 -3.52 -15.69 11.66
CA GLY A 198 -2.27 -14.94 11.81
C GLY A 198 -2.53 -13.42 11.83
N GLN A 199 -1.45 -12.64 11.79
CA GLN A 199 -1.49 -11.18 11.73
C GLN A 199 -0.88 -10.71 10.40
N PRO A 200 -1.64 -10.80 9.28
CA PRO A 200 -1.16 -10.28 8.01
C PRO A 200 -0.83 -8.78 8.14
N THR A 201 0.10 -8.27 7.36
CA THR A 201 0.55 -6.88 7.47
C THR A 201 -0.03 -6.02 6.35
N SER A 202 0.09 -6.49 5.11
CA SER A 202 -0.34 -5.81 3.91
C SER A 202 -1.09 -6.76 2.97
N ILE A 203 -1.87 -6.19 2.05
CA ILE A 203 -2.48 -6.89 0.93
C ILE A 203 -2.44 -6.02 -0.32
N ALA A 204 -2.15 -6.62 -1.47
CA ALA A 204 -2.25 -5.96 -2.76
C ALA A 204 -2.90 -6.89 -3.79
N HIS A 205 -3.73 -6.35 -4.69
CA HIS A 205 -4.33 -7.09 -5.78
C HIS A 205 -3.52 -6.89 -7.07
N ALA A 206 -3.10 -7.99 -7.69
CA ALA A 206 -2.37 -7.95 -8.95
C ALA A 206 -3.22 -7.34 -10.06
N ARG A 207 -2.64 -6.46 -10.89
CA ARG A 207 -3.43 -5.70 -11.87
C ARG A 207 -4.05 -6.57 -12.97
N PHE A 208 -3.32 -7.58 -13.41
CA PHE A 208 -3.60 -8.32 -14.65
C PHE A 208 -4.07 -9.76 -14.44
N ASN A 209 -4.21 -10.21 -13.19
CA ASN A 209 -4.67 -11.55 -12.89
C ASN A 209 -5.52 -11.58 -11.62
N ALA A 210 -6.23 -12.70 -11.42
CA ALA A 210 -7.11 -12.92 -10.29
C ALA A 210 -6.32 -13.31 -9.03
N GLN A 211 -5.33 -12.51 -8.63
CA GLN A 211 -4.48 -12.80 -7.46
C GLN A 211 -4.37 -11.63 -6.49
N VAL A 212 -4.34 -11.98 -5.20
CA VAL A 212 -3.92 -11.09 -4.12
C VAL A 212 -2.66 -11.62 -3.47
N TYR A 213 -1.80 -10.72 -3.03
CA TYR A 213 -0.56 -11.01 -2.34
C TYR A 213 -0.66 -10.42 -0.94
N ILE A 214 -0.54 -11.27 0.08
CA ILE A 214 -0.77 -10.93 1.48
C ILE A 214 0.52 -11.19 2.25
N THR A 215 1.09 -10.17 2.87
CA THR A 215 2.35 -10.32 3.62
C THR A 215 2.06 -10.74 5.06
N TYR A 216 2.89 -11.63 5.59
CA TYR A 216 2.94 -12.00 7.00
C TYR A 216 4.33 -11.69 7.51
N GLN A 217 4.49 -10.51 8.10
CA GLN A 217 5.79 -10.00 8.53
C GLN A 217 6.45 -10.91 9.57
N ASP A 218 5.69 -11.41 10.53
CA ASP A 218 6.13 -12.30 11.61
C ASP A 218 6.61 -13.67 11.12
N ARG A 219 6.17 -14.10 9.93
CA ARG A 219 6.48 -15.41 9.35
C ARG A 219 7.57 -15.37 8.30
N GLY A 220 7.89 -14.20 7.75
CA GLY A 220 8.75 -14.13 6.59
C GLY A 220 8.10 -14.69 5.33
N GLU A 221 6.78 -14.52 5.20
CA GLU A 221 5.97 -15.18 4.16
C GLU A 221 5.10 -14.19 3.36
N VAL A 222 4.83 -14.55 2.10
CA VAL A 222 3.79 -13.90 1.28
C VAL A 222 2.84 -14.96 0.73
N TYR A 223 1.56 -14.84 1.08
CA TYR A 223 0.50 -15.73 0.64
C TYR A 223 -0.11 -15.19 -0.65
N ILE A 224 -0.21 -16.04 -1.68
CA ILE A 224 -0.80 -15.70 -2.96
C ILE A 224 -2.18 -16.34 -3.06
N GLY A 225 -3.22 -15.54 -2.87
CA GLY A 225 -4.63 -15.96 -2.96
C GLY A 225 -5.19 -15.80 -4.37
N ASN A 226 -6.01 -16.75 -4.82
CA ASN A 226 -6.76 -16.66 -6.07
C ASN A 226 -8.15 -16.04 -5.82
N THR A 227 -8.44 -14.89 -6.40
CA THR A 227 -9.67 -14.12 -6.16
C THR A 227 -10.93 -14.68 -6.80
N SER A 228 -10.78 -15.62 -7.74
CA SER A 228 -11.88 -16.36 -8.35
C SER A 228 -12.30 -17.56 -7.51
N THR A 229 -11.34 -18.28 -6.92
CA THR A 229 -11.61 -19.51 -6.14
C THR A 229 -11.64 -19.30 -4.64
N ALA A 230 -11.20 -18.12 -4.15
CA ALA A 230 -11.08 -17.83 -2.74
C ALA A 230 -10.14 -18.79 -1.99
N GLN A 231 -9.06 -19.24 -2.64
CA GLN A 231 -8.09 -20.16 -2.05
C GLN A 231 -6.68 -19.60 -2.13
N VAL A 232 -5.86 -19.92 -1.12
CA VAL A 232 -4.41 -19.70 -1.18
C VAL A 232 -3.83 -20.71 -2.16
N SER A 233 -3.16 -20.20 -3.21
CA SER A 233 -2.57 -20.99 -4.28
C SER A 233 -1.08 -21.26 -4.07
N ARG A 234 -0.39 -20.36 -3.38
CA ARG A 234 1.05 -20.45 -3.11
C ARG A 234 1.42 -19.66 -1.87
N ILE A 235 2.50 -20.08 -1.22
CA ILE A 235 3.18 -19.35 -0.16
C ILE A 235 4.63 -19.16 -0.58
N LEU A 236 5.07 -17.90 -0.63
CA LEU A 236 6.49 -17.56 -0.75
C LEU A 236 7.08 -17.53 0.65
N THR A 237 8.19 -18.21 0.87
CA THR A 237 8.86 -18.33 2.18
C THR A 237 10.29 -17.78 2.11
N GLY A 238 10.92 -17.58 3.27
CA GLY A 238 12.32 -17.14 3.36
C GLY A 238 12.52 -15.63 3.15
N LEU A 239 11.44 -14.84 3.22
CA LEU A 239 11.53 -13.38 3.24
C LEU A 239 11.86 -12.89 4.65
N LEU A 240 12.51 -11.72 4.75
CA LEU A 240 12.96 -11.12 5.99
C LEU A 240 12.02 -10.00 6.42
N ALA A 241 10.98 -10.36 7.18
CA ALA A 241 9.92 -9.45 7.62
C ALA A 241 9.29 -8.65 6.45
N PRO A 242 8.63 -9.33 5.48
CA PRO A 242 7.99 -8.67 4.35
C PRO A 242 6.88 -7.73 4.84
N PHE A 243 6.88 -6.50 4.33
CA PHE A 243 5.96 -5.45 4.78
C PHE A 243 4.85 -5.17 3.75
N GLN A 244 5.12 -4.41 2.69
CA GLN A 244 4.14 -4.07 1.64
C GLN A 244 4.54 -4.68 0.29
N VAL A 245 3.53 -5.00 -0.53
CA VAL A 245 3.69 -5.42 -1.92
C VAL A 245 3.17 -4.33 -2.86
N ALA A 246 3.96 -3.95 -3.86
CA ALA A 246 3.52 -3.08 -4.94
C ALA A 246 3.74 -3.74 -6.30
N PHE A 247 2.78 -3.61 -7.21
CA PHE A 247 2.88 -4.15 -8.56
C PHE A 247 3.43 -3.13 -9.54
N HIS A 248 4.27 -3.60 -10.46
CA HIS A 248 4.57 -2.83 -11.67
C HIS A 248 3.28 -2.59 -12.47
N THR A 249 3.13 -1.41 -13.06
CA THR A 249 1.85 -1.00 -13.65
C THR A 249 1.56 -1.62 -15.01
N MET A 250 2.58 -2.16 -15.68
CA MET A 250 2.52 -2.70 -17.06
C MET A 250 3.24 -4.05 -17.27
N LEU A 251 3.95 -4.56 -16.25
CA LEU A 251 4.79 -5.75 -16.36
C LEU A 251 4.34 -6.76 -15.32
N GLU A 252 4.67 -8.03 -15.53
CA GLU A 252 4.39 -9.13 -14.59
C GLU A 252 5.44 -9.16 -13.45
N ILE A 253 5.63 -8.00 -12.81
CA ILE A 253 6.60 -7.80 -11.74
C ILE A 253 5.89 -7.22 -10.51
N ALA A 254 6.26 -7.71 -9.34
CA ALA A 254 5.92 -7.13 -8.05
C ALA A 254 7.18 -6.87 -7.24
N TYR A 255 7.08 -5.93 -6.32
CA TYR A 255 8.14 -5.51 -5.43
C TYR A 255 7.66 -5.68 -4.00
N ILE A 256 8.48 -6.31 -3.16
CA ILE A 256 8.16 -6.57 -1.75
C ILE A 256 9.24 -5.94 -0.90
N THR A 257 8.89 -4.98 -0.05
CA THR A 257 9.80 -4.42 0.94
C THR A 257 10.01 -5.43 2.08
N GLU A 258 11.25 -5.68 2.47
CA GLU A 258 11.62 -6.58 3.55
C GLU A 258 12.29 -5.78 4.67
N THR A 259 11.54 -5.56 5.77
CA THR A 259 11.91 -4.61 6.82
C THR A 259 13.24 -5.01 7.47
N ASP A 260 13.35 -6.24 7.97
CA ASP A 260 14.55 -6.69 8.67
C ASP A 260 15.66 -7.11 7.70
N GLY A 261 15.31 -7.34 6.43
CA GLY A 261 16.27 -7.61 5.37
C GLY A 261 16.95 -6.36 4.80
N ASN A 262 16.49 -5.15 5.15
CA ASN A 262 17.00 -3.89 4.58
C ASN A 262 17.06 -3.90 3.03
N ARG A 263 16.08 -4.55 2.42
CA ARG A 263 16.06 -4.87 0.99
C ARG A 263 14.64 -4.82 0.41
N MET A 264 14.58 -4.85 -0.91
CA MET A 264 13.37 -5.05 -1.68
C MET A 264 13.53 -6.30 -2.55
N SER A 265 12.63 -7.27 -2.42
CA SER A 265 12.55 -8.42 -3.32
C SER A 265 11.82 -8.06 -4.61
N ILE A 266 12.33 -8.56 -5.74
CA ILE A 266 11.74 -8.44 -7.08
C ILE A 266 11.15 -9.80 -7.43
N LEU A 267 9.87 -9.82 -7.76
CA LEU A 267 9.07 -11.03 -7.94
C LEU A 267 8.48 -11.06 -9.35
N ASN A 268 8.72 -12.15 -10.09
CA ASN A 268 7.97 -12.43 -11.31
C ASN A 268 6.58 -12.97 -10.92
N THR A 269 5.51 -12.28 -11.29
CA THR A 269 4.15 -12.63 -10.87
C THR A 269 3.53 -13.77 -11.68
N ARG A 270 4.09 -14.11 -12.84
CA ARG A 270 3.65 -15.24 -13.66
C ARG A 270 4.22 -16.56 -13.13
N THR A 271 5.52 -16.61 -12.86
CA THR A 271 6.17 -17.80 -12.28
C THR A 271 6.03 -17.84 -10.75
N GLN A 272 5.65 -16.72 -10.13
CA GLN A 272 5.54 -16.55 -8.69
C GLN A 272 6.86 -16.84 -7.96
N THR A 273 7.98 -16.43 -8.55
CA THR A 273 9.33 -16.64 -8.00
C THR A 273 10.06 -15.32 -7.80
N VAL A 274 10.75 -15.18 -6.67
CA VAL A 274 11.68 -14.06 -6.46
C VAL A 274 12.83 -14.20 -7.47
N THR A 275 13.02 -13.19 -8.32
CA THR A 275 14.02 -13.17 -9.38
C THR A 275 15.23 -12.32 -9.04
N GLY A 276 15.15 -11.49 -8.01
CA GLY A 276 16.26 -10.67 -7.54
C GLY A 276 15.92 -9.92 -6.27
N THR A 277 16.92 -9.24 -5.72
CA THR A 277 16.75 -8.36 -4.56
C THR A 277 17.59 -7.09 -4.75
N LEU A 278 17.06 -5.94 -4.37
CA LEU A 278 17.78 -4.67 -4.28
C LEU A 278 18.05 -4.35 -2.80
N THR A 279 19.32 -4.20 -2.41
CA THR A 279 19.73 -3.83 -1.05
C THR A 279 20.03 -2.33 -0.96
N GLY A 280 20.32 -1.83 0.25
CA GLY A 280 20.68 -0.42 0.48
C GLY A 280 19.58 0.43 1.10
N PHE A 281 18.47 -0.20 1.50
CA PHE A 281 17.42 0.44 2.29
C PHE A 281 17.73 0.37 3.79
N ASN A 282 16.93 1.04 4.62
CA ASN A 282 17.00 0.88 6.08
C ASN A 282 15.60 0.72 6.67
N LYS A 283 15.25 -0.52 7.02
CA LYS A 283 13.91 -0.94 7.43
C LYS A 283 12.82 -0.42 6.48
N PRO A 284 12.86 -0.83 5.18
CA PRO A 284 11.87 -0.35 4.21
C PRO A 284 10.47 -0.86 4.58
N ARG A 285 9.47 0.03 4.51
CA ARG A 285 8.05 -0.29 4.77
C ARG A 285 7.18 0.04 3.58
N GLY A 286 6.70 1.28 3.48
CA GLY A 286 5.81 1.67 2.40
C GLY A 286 6.52 1.68 1.04
N ILE A 287 5.84 1.21 0.00
CA ILE A 287 6.28 1.29 -1.39
C ILE A 287 5.13 1.69 -2.31
N VAL A 288 5.38 2.63 -3.23
CA VAL A 288 4.44 2.98 -4.30
C VAL A 288 5.17 3.01 -5.64
N VAL A 289 4.55 2.44 -6.66
CA VAL A 289 5.04 2.49 -8.04
C VAL A 289 4.32 3.61 -8.80
N THR A 290 5.07 4.42 -9.53
CA THR A 290 4.53 5.49 -10.37
C THR A 290 3.63 4.94 -11.48
N PRO A 291 2.63 5.71 -11.95
CA PRO A 291 1.70 5.24 -12.99
C PRO A 291 2.38 4.72 -14.26
N ASN A 292 3.50 5.35 -14.65
CA ASN A 292 4.29 4.96 -15.82
C ASN A 292 5.18 3.72 -15.59
N GLY A 293 5.22 3.15 -14.38
CA GLY A 293 5.95 1.95 -14.02
C GLY A 293 7.46 2.13 -13.82
N ARG A 294 8.05 3.27 -14.18
CA ARG A 294 9.52 3.44 -14.28
C ARG A 294 10.20 3.80 -12.96
N THR A 295 9.42 4.15 -11.94
CA THR A 295 9.96 4.60 -10.66
C THR A 295 9.11 4.08 -9.51
N ALA A 296 9.76 3.64 -8.44
CA ALA A 296 9.13 3.42 -7.13
C ALA A 296 9.69 4.38 -6.08
N TYR A 297 8.88 4.68 -5.08
CA TYR A 297 9.31 5.37 -3.88
C TYR A 297 9.16 4.44 -2.68
N VAL A 298 10.16 4.41 -1.80
CA VAL A 298 10.21 3.50 -0.64
C VAL A 298 10.48 4.29 0.63
N ALA A 299 9.63 4.13 1.65
CA ALA A 299 9.86 4.72 2.98
C ALA A 299 10.81 3.84 3.78
N ASN A 300 11.86 4.46 4.32
CA ASN A 300 12.85 3.83 5.17
C ASN A 300 12.64 4.32 6.61
N ILE A 301 12.00 3.49 7.43
CA ILE A 301 11.66 3.91 8.79
C ILE A 301 12.89 3.97 9.70
N GLY A 302 13.94 3.21 9.38
CA GLY A 302 15.10 3.05 10.27
C GLY A 302 16.10 4.20 10.21
N ASN A 303 16.03 5.06 9.20
CA ASN A 303 16.88 6.24 9.06
C ASN A 303 16.11 7.50 8.61
N SER A 304 14.78 7.47 8.65
CA SER A 304 13.93 8.62 8.33
C SER A 304 14.16 9.19 6.92
N THR A 305 14.22 8.31 5.91
CA THR A 305 14.38 8.73 4.50
C THR A 305 13.33 8.12 3.59
N VAL A 306 13.14 8.72 2.42
CA VAL A 306 12.48 8.10 1.27
C VAL A 306 13.50 7.86 0.18
N SER A 307 13.50 6.67 -0.40
CA SER A 307 14.35 6.29 -1.53
C SER A 307 13.55 6.39 -2.83
N GLN A 308 14.15 6.98 -3.87
CA GLN A 308 13.70 6.89 -5.26
C GLN A 308 14.41 5.72 -5.92
N VAL A 309 13.64 4.80 -6.50
CA VAL A 309 14.12 3.58 -7.14
C VAL A 309 13.75 3.63 -8.61
N ARG A 310 14.73 3.49 -9.49
CA ARG A 310 14.50 3.25 -10.92
C ARG A 310 14.13 1.78 -11.11
N LEU A 311 13.03 1.53 -11.80
CA LEU A 311 12.48 0.20 -12.07
C LEU A 311 12.74 -0.25 -13.49
#